data_AF-A0A081DAL2-F1
#
_entry.id   AF-A0A081DAL2-F1
#
_cell.length_a   1.000
_cell.length_b   1.000
_cell.length_c   1.000
_cell.angle_alpha   90.00
_cell.angle_beta   90.00
_cell.angle_gamma   90.00
#
_symmetry.space_group_name_H-M   'P 1'
#
loop_
_entity.id
_entity.type
_entity.pdbx_description
1 polymer ?
#
loop_
_entity_poly.entity_id
_entity_poly.type
_entity_poly.pdbx_seq_one_letter_code
_entity_poly.pdbx_strand_id
1 'polypeptide(L)'
;MYCFLSRFAKAYAQELHAWIYFTDKPNVTASIASPQSILTQKAIQRKARHGIAIDDRDVPVNQSYVAQIQSQPGITYKTQSKWFNCVHVTGLETDINALTTFSFVSSVDFADPTKMAQINNHNKFVQTTMPPLTYGNALNQINMIGLNNLHDLGHTGTGVTIAVTDSGFPNVDTNPAFNQLRNNNGIAGGYDFIAGDNSYYGDHFHGARVLSIMAAQELVIMKEARLMRNIIYSERKMLQQKHQ
;
A
#
# COMPACT_ATOMS: atom_id res chain seq x y z
N MET A 1 49.04 36.32 35.02
CA MET A 1 48.11 36.52 33.89
C MET A 1 47.62 35.14 33.46
N TYR A 2 46.47 34.70 33.98
CA TYR A 2 45.89 33.39 33.63
C TYR A 2 44.98 33.57 32.41
N CYS A 3 45.36 32.94 31.30
CA CYS A 3 44.60 32.94 30.06
C CYS A 3 43.56 31.83 30.12
N PHE A 4 42.28 32.18 30.25
CA PHE A 4 41.17 31.22 30.21
C PHE A 4 40.87 30.89 28.73
N LEU A 5 41.20 29.68 28.29
CA LEU A 5 40.70 29.13 27.03
C LEU A 5 39.25 28.70 27.21
N SER A 6 38.31 29.52 26.74
CA SER A 6 36.90 29.15 26.58
C SER A 6 36.75 28.16 25.42
N ARG A 7 36.51 26.88 25.76
CA ARG A 7 36.08 25.87 24.78
C ARG A 7 34.60 26.09 24.48
N PHE A 8 34.29 26.61 23.30
CA PHE A 8 32.92 26.57 22.77
C PHE A 8 32.61 25.15 22.30
N ALA A 9 31.73 24.45 23.02
CA ALA A 9 31.11 23.23 22.53
C ALA A 9 30.03 23.62 21.49
N LYS A 10 30.18 23.16 20.25
CA LYS A 10 29.10 23.23 19.26
C LYS A 10 28.07 22.15 19.62
N ALA A 11 26.93 22.56 20.15
CA ALA A 11 25.75 21.70 20.21
C ALA A 11 25.19 21.58 18.79
N TYR A 12 25.18 20.36 18.25
CA TYR A 12 24.40 20.07 17.05
C TYR A 12 22.94 19.93 17.49
N ALA A 13 22.08 20.86 17.07
CA ALA A 13 20.65 20.72 17.30
C ALA A 13 20.16 19.49 16.51
N GLN A 14 19.35 18.65 17.17
CA GLN A 14 18.84 17.43 16.56
C GLN A 14 17.80 17.78 15.49
N GLU A 15 17.94 17.19 14.30
CA GLU A 15 16.90 17.26 13.28
C GLU A 15 15.69 16.45 13.75
N LEU A 16 14.52 17.08 13.76
CA LEU A 16 13.27 16.48 14.21
C LEU A 16 12.35 16.22 13.02
N HIS A 17 11.50 15.20 13.15
CA HIS A 17 10.39 14.96 12.23
C HIS A 17 9.13 15.62 12.78
N ALA A 18 8.33 16.26 11.92
CA ALA A 18 7.05 16.83 12.32
C ALA A 18 5.99 16.74 11.22
N TRP A 19 4.72 16.63 11.64
CA TRP A 19 3.54 16.80 10.79
C TRP A 19 2.98 18.20 10.97
N ILE A 20 2.83 18.93 9.87
CA ILE A 20 2.24 20.27 9.81
C ILE A 20 0.84 20.13 9.25
N TYR A 21 -0.17 20.27 10.11
CA TYR A 21 -1.57 20.15 9.74
C TYR A 21 -2.10 21.48 9.23
N PHE A 22 -2.91 21.43 8.17
CA PHE A 22 -3.52 22.62 7.58
C PHE A 22 -4.94 22.84 8.08
N THR A 23 -5.33 24.11 8.18
CA THR A 23 -6.64 24.53 8.69
C THR A 23 -7.79 24.15 7.76
N ASP A 24 -7.55 24.11 6.45
CA ASP A 24 -8.57 23.81 5.46
C ASP A 24 -8.03 23.11 4.20
N LYS A 25 -8.97 22.77 3.31
CA LYS A 25 -8.71 22.44 1.91
C LYS A 25 -9.60 23.32 1.05
N PRO A 26 -9.03 24.30 0.32
CA PRO A 26 -9.83 25.09 -0.60
C PRO A 26 -10.45 24.22 -1.70
N ASN A 27 -11.61 24.64 -2.20
CA ASN A 27 -12.32 24.02 -3.33
C ASN A 27 -12.90 22.60 -3.09
N VAL A 28 -13.04 22.15 -1.84
CA VAL A 28 -13.63 20.83 -1.50
C VAL A 28 -14.95 20.58 -2.25
N THR A 29 -15.89 21.53 -2.21
CA THR A 29 -17.19 21.41 -2.89
C THR A 29 -17.06 21.17 -4.39
N ALA A 30 -16.18 21.93 -5.07
CA ALA A 30 -15.96 21.78 -6.51
C ALA A 30 -15.27 20.45 -6.84
N SER A 31 -14.30 20.02 -6.04
CA SER A 31 -13.62 18.74 -6.21
C SER A 31 -14.54 17.55 -6.03
N ILE A 32 -15.44 17.58 -5.03
CA ILE A 32 -16.45 16.54 -4.80
C ILE A 32 -17.48 16.51 -5.94
N ALA A 33 -17.85 17.67 -6.48
CA ALA A 33 -18.76 17.75 -7.64
C ALA A 33 -18.14 17.18 -8.93
N SER A 34 -16.80 17.08 -9.01
CA SER A 34 -16.06 16.49 -10.13
C SER A 34 -15.12 15.38 -9.65
N PRO A 35 -15.64 14.25 -9.14
CA PRO A 35 -14.85 13.25 -8.41
C PRO A 35 -13.77 12.59 -9.26
N GLN A 36 -13.94 12.51 -10.59
CA GLN A 36 -12.92 11.99 -11.51
C GLN A 36 -11.64 12.83 -11.54
N SER A 37 -11.70 14.09 -11.07
CA SER A 37 -10.51 14.95 -10.95
C SER A 37 -9.62 14.59 -9.75
N ILE A 38 -10.17 13.88 -8.74
CA ILE A 38 -9.49 13.58 -7.47
C ILE A 38 -9.36 12.08 -7.17
N LEU A 39 -10.12 11.24 -7.87
CA LEU A 39 -10.15 9.79 -7.69
C LEU A 39 -10.16 9.08 -9.04
N THR A 40 -9.51 7.91 -9.08
CA THR A 40 -9.62 7.01 -10.23
C THR A 40 -11.02 6.42 -10.32
N GLN A 41 -11.44 6.03 -11.53
CA GLN A 41 -12.74 5.39 -11.76
C GLN A 41 -12.94 4.15 -10.86
N LYS A 42 -11.88 3.36 -10.66
CA LYS A 42 -11.89 2.19 -9.78
C LYS A 42 -12.16 2.56 -8.32
N ALA A 43 -11.60 3.66 -7.82
CA ALA A 43 -11.83 4.14 -6.46
C ALA A 43 -13.28 4.64 -6.27
N ILE A 44 -13.83 5.34 -7.26
CA ILE A 44 -15.23 5.81 -7.27
C ILE A 44 -16.19 4.61 -7.22
N GLN A 45 -16.00 3.63 -8.11
CA GLN A 45 -16.83 2.42 -8.14
C GLN A 45 -16.74 1.61 -6.85
N ARG A 46 -15.55 1.50 -6.25
CA ARG A 46 -15.36 0.84 -4.95
C ARG A 46 -16.16 1.56 -3.86
N LYS A 47 -16.08 2.89 -3.78
CA LYS A 47 -16.83 3.69 -2.81
C LYS A 47 -18.34 3.49 -2.97
N ALA A 48 -18.85 3.58 -4.21
CA ALA A 48 -20.26 3.34 -4.51
C ALA A 48 -20.72 1.93 -4.09
N ARG A 49 -19.92 0.89 -4.39
CA ARG A 49 -20.22 -0.50 -4.00
C ARG A 49 -20.36 -0.68 -2.49
N HIS A 50 -19.59 0.06 -1.70
CA HIS A 50 -19.59 -0.02 -0.24
C HIS A 50 -20.46 1.04 0.44
N GLY A 51 -21.21 1.85 -0.32
CA GLY A 51 -22.03 2.93 0.25
C GLY A 51 -21.19 4.01 0.95
N ILE A 52 -19.92 4.18 0.56
CA ILE A 52 -19.02 5.17 1.16
C ILE A 52 -19.09 6.45 0.33
N ALA A 53 -19.48 7.56 0.95
CA ALA A 53 -19.49 8.86 0.28
C ALA A 53 -18.08 9.31 -0.14
N ILE A 54 -18.02 10.14 -1.19
CA ILE A 54 -16.83 10.92 -1.52
C ILE A 54 -16.90 12.19 -0.71
N ASP A 55 -15.85 12.48 0.07
CA ASP A 55 -15.81 13.59 1.00
C ASP A 55 -14.49 14.36 0.93
N ASP A 56 -14.34 15.33 1.83
CA ASP A 56 -13.19 16.21 1.96
C ASP A 56 -11.86 15.46 2.14
N ARG A 57 -11.87 14.24 2.68
CA ARG A 57 -10.67 13.41 2.85
C ARG A 57 -10.14 12.87 1.53
N ASP A 58 -10.99 12.76 0.51
CA ASP A 58 -10.56 12.35 -0.84
C ASP A 58 -9.89 13.48 -1.62
N VAL A 59 -10.18 14.73 -1.26
CA VAL A 59 -9.65 15.94 -1.88
C VAL A 59 -8.14 16.08 -1.60
N PRO A 60 -7.30 16.39 -2.60
CA PRO A 60 -5.88 16.63 -2.41
C PRO A 60 -5.58 17.75 -1.41
N VAL A 61 -4.39 17.71 -0.82
CA VAL A 61 -3.87 18.83 -0.01
C VAL A 61 -3.65 20.04 -0.91
N ASN A 62 -3.84 21.25 -0.38
CA ASN A 62 -3.56 22.48 -1.11
C ASN A 62 -2.06 22.60 -1.46
N GLN A 63 -1.74 22.53 -2.75
CA GLN A 63 -0.35 22.56 -3.21
C GLN A 63 0.33 23.93 -3.04
N SER A 64 -0.43 25.03 -2.92
CA SER A 64 0.15 26.33 -2.57
C SER A 64 0.67 26.35 -1.14
N TYR A 65 -0.05 25.73 -0.19
CA TYR A 65 0.42 25.60 1.19
C TYR A 65 1.66 24.72 1.26
N VAL A 66 1.65 23.58 0.57
CA VAL A 66 2.79 22.68 0.47
C VAL A 66 4.03 23.41 -0.06
N ALA A 67 3.89 24.18 -1.14
CA ALA A 67 4.99 24.95 -1.72
C ALA A 67 5.55 26.01 -0.77
N GLN A 68 4.68 26.70 -0.01
CA GLN A 68 5.10 27.70 0.97
C GLN A 68 5.85 27.09 2.16
N ILE A 69 5.44 25.90 2.63
CA ILE A 69 6.19 25.16 3.66
C ILE A 69 7.55 24.69 3.11
N GLN A 70 7.56 24.13 1.89
CA GLN A 70 8.77 23.67 1.22
C GLN A 70 9.81 24.76 0.99
N SER A 71 9.38 26.01 0.78
CA SER A 71 10.29 27.13 0.53
C SER A 71 10.91 27.71 1.80
N GLN A 72 10.51 27.25 2.99
CA GLN A 72 11.05 27.82 4.23
C GLN A 72 12.49 27.35 4.50
N PRO A 73 13.39 28.26 4.93
CA PRO A 73 14.74 27.89 5.33
C PRO A 73 14.74 26.86 6.46
N GLY A 74 15.65 25.89 6.39
CA GLY A 74 15.79 24.85 7.42
C GLY A 74 14.75 23.74 7.38
N ILE A 75 13.80 23.79 6.43
CA ILE A 75 12.77 22.76 6.24
C ILE A 75 13.13 21.83 5.09
N THR A 76 13.16 20.53 5.38
CA THR A 76 13.26 19.46 4.39
C THR A 76 11.93 18.75 4.28
N TYR A 77 11.29 18.84 3.12
CA TYR A 77 10.04 18.14 2.86
C TYR A 77 10.25 16.63 2.67
N LYS A 78 9.34 15.82 3.24
CA LYS A 78 9.36 14.35 3.10
C LYS A 78 8.15 13.85 2.31
N THR A 79 6.93 14.15 2.77
CA THR A 79 5.71 13.68 2.12
C THR A 79 4.49 14.50 2.54
N GLN A 80 3.30 14.15 2.03
CA GLN A 80 2.02 14.76 2.38
C GLN A 80 0.93 13.70 2.52
N SER A 81 -0.02 13.94 3.43
CA SER A 81 -1.21 13.11 3.59
C SER A 81 -2.46 13.91 3.27
N LYS A 82 -3.16 13.52 2.20
CA LYS A 82 -4.47 14.09 1.92
C LYS A 82 -5.50 13.73 2.97
N TRP A 83 -5.43 12.57 3.60
CA TRP A 83 -6.43 12.18 4.61
C TRP A 83 -6.29 12.95 5.92
N PHE A 84 -5.06 13.28 6.31
CA PHE A 84 -4.78 14.07 7.52
C PHE A 84 -4.68 15.58 7.23
N ASN A 85 -4.77 15.98 5.97
CA ASN A 85 -4.56 17.36 5.53
C ASN A 85 -3.25 17.96 6.07
N CYS A 86 -2.14 17.25 5.90
CA CYS A 86 -0.86 17.65 6.48
C CYS A 86 0.33 17.34 5.57
N VAL A 87 1.47 17.96 5.89
CA VAL A 87 2.79 17.62 5.34
C VAL A 87 3.70 17.07 6.41
N HIS A 88 4.54 16.11 6.06
CA HIS A 88 5.64 15.62 6.89
C HIS A 88 6.94 16.29 6.45
N VAL A 89 7.64 16.89 7.41
CA VAL A 89 8.89 17.59 7.20
C VAL A 89 9.94 17.16 8.22
N THR A 90 11.20 17.46 7.93
CA THR A 90 12.28 17.46 8.91
C THR A 90 12.97 18.82 8.97
N GLY A 91 13.52 19.17 10.13
CA GLY A 91 14.18 20.45 10.38
C GLY A 91 14.53 20.64 11.85
N LEU A 92 15.12 21.79 12.19
CA LEU A 92 15.32 22.16 13.59
C LEU A 92 14.00 22.56 14.24
N GLU A 93 13.87 22.37 15.54
CA GLU A 93 12.67 22.74 16.30
C GLU A 93 12.28 24.21 16.08
N THR A 94 13.26 25.12 16.04
CA THR A 94 13.04 26.55 15.80
C THR A 94 12.46 26.83 14.41
N ASP A 95 12.96 26.14 13.39
CA ASP A 95 12.54 26.34 12.00
C ASP A 95 11.14 25.77 11.78
N ILE A 96 10.87 24.60 12.39
CA ILE A 96 9.55 23.96 12.35
C ILE A 96 8.52 24.81 13.11
N ASN A 97 8.86 25.32 14.30
CA ASN A 97 7.94 26.17 15.06
C ASN A 97 7.65 27.50 14.35
N ALA A 98 8.58 28.03 13.55
CA ALA A 98 8.33 29.22 12.73
C ALA A 98 7.20 29.02 11.70
N LEU A 99 6.90 27.77 11.30
CA LEU A 99 5.80 27.45 10.39
C LEU A 99 4.42 27.76 11.00
N THR A 100 4.29 27.84 12.33
CA THR A 100 3.02 28.20 12.99
C THR A 100 2.58 29.64 12.70
N THR A 101 3.46 30.47 12.12
CA THR A 101 3.12 31.84 11.71
C THR A 101 2.26 31.91 10.45
N PHE A 102 2.22 30.84 9.65
CA PHE A 102 1.33 30.76 8.49
C PHE A 102 -0.12 30.60 8.94
N SER A 103 -1.02 31.44 8.42
CA SER A 103 -2.45 31.41 8.78
C SER A 103 -3.16 30.11 8.39
N PHE A 104 -2.60 29.35 7.44
CA PHE A 104 -3.13 28.06 7.02
C PHE A 104 -2.57 26.87 7.83
N VAL A 105 -1.66 27.10 8.78
CA VAL A 105 -1.14 26.06 9.67
C VAL A 105 -2.02 25.97 10.92
N SER A 106 -2.66 24.82 11.11
CA SER A 106 -3.53 24.54 12.26
C SER A 106 -2.74 24.07 13.47
N SER A 107 -1.77 23.18 13.26
CA SER A 107 -0.95 22.62 14.33
C SER A 107 0.31 21.97 13.78
N VAL A 108 1.28 21.80 14.67
CA VAL A 108 2.52 21.07 14.44
C VAL A 108 2.58 19.93 15.45
N ASP A 109 2.82 18.71 14.98
CA ASP A 109 2.99 17.54 15.82
C ASP A 109 4.37 16.92 15.56
N PHE A 110 5.22 16.86 16.59
CA PHE A 110 6.56 16.30 16.49
C PHE A 110 6.53 14.79 16.67
N ALA A 111 7.27 14.06 15.84
CA ALA A 111 7.45 12.64 16.04
C ALA A 111 8.21 12.38 17.34
N ASP A 112 7.69 11.48 18.17
CA ASP A 112 8.36 11.03 19.38
C ASP A 112 9.36 9.91 19.02
N PRO A 113 10.69 10.18 19.05
CA PRO A 113 11.69 9.21 18.64
C PRO A 113 11.81 8.03 19.63
N THR A 114 11.20 8.12 20.81
CA THR A 114 11.26 7.06 21.83
C THR A 114 10.23 5.97 21.63
N LYS A 115 9.21 6.20 20.80
CA LYS A 115 8.13 5.24 20.51
C LYS A 115 8.46 4.38 19.29
N MET A 116 9.37 3.43 19.45
CA MET A 116 9.53 2.33 18.47
C MET A 116 8.70 1.13 18.88
N ALA A 117 7.88 0.59 17.96
CA ALA A 117 7.18 -0.68 18.17
C ALA A 117 8.20 -1.82 18.23
N GLN A 118 8.42 -2.37 19.43
CA GLN A 118 9.23 -3.57 19.63
C GLN A 118 8.37 -4.80 19.31
N ILE A 119 8.66 -5.48 18.19
CA ILE A 119 7.96 -6.72 17.81
C ILE A 119 8.80 -7.90 18.29
N ASN A 120 8.36 -8.53 19.38
CA ASN A 120 8.90 -9.82 19.81
C ASN A 120 8.33 -10.93 18.91
N ASN A 121 9.15 -11.43 17.99
CA ASN A 121 8.76 -12.55 17.14
C ASN A 121 8.76 -13.87 17.94
N HIS A 122 7.57 -14.37 18.27
CA HIS A 122 7.37 -15.75 18.71
C HIS A 122 6.90 -16.60 17.53
N ASN A 123 7.73 -17.55 17.10
CA ASN A 123 7.40 -18.44 16.00
C ASN A 123 6.50 -19.57 16.54
N LYS A 124 5.18 -19.45 16.36
CA LYS A 124 4.18 -20.36 16.97
C LYS A 124 3.90 -21.64 16.18
N PHE A 125 4.55 -21.85 15.03
CA PHE A 125 4.22 -22.97 14.15
C PHE A 125 5.44 -23.86 13.91
N VAL A 126 5.47 -24.97 14.64
CA VAL A 126 6.33 -26.13 14.38
C VAL A 126 5.40 -27.26 13.93
N GLN A 127 5.74 -27.86 12.78
CA GLN A 127 5.18 -29.08 12.17
C GLN A 127 4.03 -28.95 11.14
N THR A 128 4.18 -29.67 10.02
CA THR A 128 3.23 -29.84 8.90
C THR A 128 3.21 -31.30 8.43
N THR A 129 2.05 -31.79 7.99
CA THR A 129 1.83 -33.12 7.34
C THR A 129 0.71 -33.05 6.29
N MET A 130 0.84 -33.86 5.20
CA MET A 130 0.04 -33.91 3.94
C MET A 130 -0.89 -35.15 3.86
N PRO A 131 -2.08 -35.16 3.19
CA PRO A 131 -2.24 -35.53 1.75
C PRO A 131 -3.51 -34.88 1.04
N PRO A 132 -4.13 -35.37 -0.08
CA PRO A 132 -3.97 -34.76 -1.41
C PRO A 132 -5.23 -34.22 -2.15
N LEU A 133 -4.98 -33.22 -3.02
CA LEU A 133 -5.88 -32.40 -3.88
C LEU A 133 -6.89 -31.56 -3.10
N THR A 134 -6.34 -30.65 -2.31
CA THR A 134 -6.98 -30.14 -1.11
C THR A 134 -6.21 -28.89 -0.72
N TYR A 135 -6.74 -28.04 0.15
CA TYR A 135 -6.11 -26.85 0.74
C TYR A 135 -4.71 -27.05 1.39
N GLY A 136 -4.04 -28.18 1.13
CA GLY A 136 -2.71 -28.54 1.56
C GLY A 136 -2.62 -28.52 3.08
N ASN A 137 -1.48 -28.05 3.55
CA ASN A 137 -1.25 -27.82 4.98
C ASN A 137 -2.19 -26.76 5.60
N ALA A 138 -2.97 -26.01 4.80
CA ALA A 138 -3.86 -24.95 5.27
C ALA A 138 -5.33 -25.37 5.43
N LEU A 139 -5.68 -26.65 5.17
CA LEU A 139 -7.08 -27.12 5.22
C LEU A 139 -7.78 -26.81 6.55
N ASN A 140 -7.11 -27.08 7.67
CA ASN A 140 -7.70 -26.85 8.98
C ASN A 140 -8.03 -25.36 9.19
N GLN A 141 -7.08 -24.47 8.86
CA GLN A 141 -7.27 -23.02 9.00
C GLN A 141 -8.39 -22.52 8.08
N ILE A 142 -8.44 -23.02 6.84
CA ILE A 142 -9.45 -22.64 5.85
C ILE A 142 -10.85 -23.08 6.30
N ASN A 143 -10.97 -24.29 6.86
CA ASN A 143 -12.24 -24.77 7.41
C ASN A 143 -12.65 -23.98 8.66
N MET A 144 -11.70 -23.65 9.55
CA MET A 144 -11.98 -22.87 10.77
C MET A 144 -12.60 -21.50 10.48
N ILE A 145 -12.18 -20.85 9.40
CA ILE A 145 -12.71 -19.53 8.99
C ILE A 145 -13.82 -19.63 7.94
N GLY A 146 -14.26 -20.84 7.58
CA GLY A 146 -15.32 -21.09 6.59
C GLY A 146 -14.97 -20.63 5.16
N LEU A 147 -13.69 -20.47 4.84
CA LEU A 147 -13.25 -19.99 3.52
C LEU A 147 -13.52 -21.02 2.43
N ASN A 148 -13.57 -22.31 2.78
CA ASN A 148 -14.00 -23.38 1.88
C ASN A 148 -15.41 -23.13 1.32
N ASN A 149 -16.36 -22.72 2.17
CA ASN A 149 -17.73 -22.45 1.74
C ASN A 149 -17.80 -21.26 0.76
N LEU A 150 -16.97 -20.24 0.98
CA LEU A 150 -16.89 -19.09 0.06
C LEU A 150 -16.33 -19.50 -1.30
N HIS A 151 -15.28 -20.33 -1.31
CA HIS A 151 -14.71 -20.85 -2.55
C HIS A 151 -15.69 -21.76 -3.30
N ASP A 152 -16.48 -22.59 -2.61
CA ASP A 152 -17.52 -23.44 -3.21
C ASP A 152 -18.62 -22.61 -3.89
N LEU A 153 -18.89 -21.40 -3.38
CA LEU A 153 -19.79 -20.41 -3.99
C LEU A 153 -19.13 -19.58 -5.11
N GLY A 154 -17.87 -19.86 -5.45
CA GLY A 154 -17.11 -19.15 -6.48
C GLY A 154 -16.47 -17.83 -6.02
N HIS A 155 -16.49 -17.52 -4.72
CA HIS A 155 -15.88 -16.31 -4.16
C HIS A 155 -14.38 -16.51 -3.92
N THR A 156 -13.58 -16.46 -4.98
CA THR A 156 -12.13 -16.74 -4.97
C THR A 156 -11.23 -15.50 -4.90
N GLY A 157 -11.81 -14.32 -4.64
CA GLY A 157 -11.10 -13.04 -4.66
C GLY A 157 -10.96 -12.41 -6.06
N THR A 158 -11.55 -13.01 -7.09
CA THR A 158 -11.58 -12.44 -8.45
C THR A 158 -12.21 -11.05 -8.44
N GLY A 159 -11.54 -10.06 -9.05
CA GLY A 159 -11.99 -8.67 -9.09
C GLY A 159 -11.80 -7.89 -7.79
N VAL A 160 -11.17 -8.49 -6.76
CA VAL A 160 -10.78 -7.83 -5.52
C VAL A 160 -9.33 -7.35 -5.65
N THR A 161 -9.05 -6.15 -5.16
CA THR A 161 -7.69 -5.61 -5.10
C THR A 161 -7.35 -5.35 -3.65
N ILE A 162 -6.24 -5.93 -3.20
CA ILE A 162 -5.77 -5.82 -1.82
C ILE A 162 -4.40 -5.16 -1.84
N ALA A 163 -4.22 -4.10 -1.04
CA ALA A 163 -2.91 -3.54 -0.78
C ALA A 163 -2.34 -4.24 0.46
N VAL A 164 -1.13 -4.79 0.35
CA VAL A 164 -0.42 -5.42 1.47
C VAL A 164 0.71 -4.47 1.85
N THR A 165 0.61 -3.85 3.03
CA THR A 165 1.64 -2.95 3.57
C THR A 165 2.46 -3.70 4.60
N ASP A 166 3.69 -4.05 4.24
CA ASP A 166 4.55 -4.90 5.07
C ASP A 166 6.02 -4.55 4.82
N SER A 167 6.92 -5.29 5.46
CA SER A 167 8.37 -5.10 5.50
C SER A 167 9.15 -5.61 4.28
N GLY A 168 8.48 -5.97 3.17
CA GLY A 168 9.12 -6.42 1.93
C GLY A 168 8.50 -7.67 1.31
N PHE A 169 8.78 -7.88 0.01
CA PHE A 169 8.25 -9.01 -0.77
C PHE A 169 9.34 -9.81 -1.50
N PRO A 170 10.45 -10.20 -0.84
CA PRO A 170 11.53 -10.91 -1.51
C PRO A 170 11.08 -12.24 -2.10
N ASN A 171 11.62 -12.54 -3.29
CA ASN A 171 11.34 -13.73 -4.11
C ASN A 171 9.88 -13.87 -4.58
N VAL A 172 9.00 -12.89 -4.39
CA VAL A 172 7.63 -12.96 -4.94
C VAL A 172 7.64 -12.94 -6.48
N ASP A 173 8.69 -12.42 -7.10
CA ASP A 173 8.93 -12.40 -8.54
C ASP A 173 9.43 -13.74 -9.11
N THR A 174 10.14 -14.53 -8.30
CA THR A 174 10.85 -15.75 -8.75
C THR A 174 10.29 -17.04 -8.16
N ASN A 175 9.70 -17.00 -6.96
CA ASN A 175 9.21 -18.19 -6.28
C ASN A 175 8.05 -18.83 -7.07
N PRO A 176 8.12 -20.14 -7.42
CA PRO A 176 7.10 -20.82 -8.19
C PRO A 176 5.70 -20.80 -7.58
N ALA A 177 5.59 -20.68 -6.25
CA ALA A 177 4.29 -20.62 -5.56
C ALA A 177 3.45 -19.39 -5.97
N PHE A 178 4.08 -18.34 -6.50
CA PHE A 178 3.39 -17.15 -7.02
C PHE A 178 3.30 -17.13 -8.56
N ASN A 179 3.63 -18.23 -9.25
CA ASN A 179 3.55 -18.30 -10.72
C ASN A 179 2.15 -17.93 -11.24
N GLN A 180 1.10 -18.49 -10.63
CA GLN A 180 -0.27 -18.20 -11.06
C GLN A 180 -0.62 -16.72 -10.85
N LEU A 181 -0.24 -16.15 -9.70
CA LEU A 181 -0.44 -14.74 -9.40
C LEU A 181 0.23 -13.85 -10.45
N ARG A 182 1.48 -14.15 -10.82
CA ARG A 182 2.22 -13.41 -11.86
C ARG A 182 1.64 -13.60 -13.25
N ASN A 183 1.38 -14.84 -13.66
CA ASN A 183 0.85 -15.18 -14.99
C ASN A 183 -0.53 -14.56 -15.24
N ASN A 184 -1.31 -14.33 -14.19
CA ASN A 184 -2.62 -13.70 -14.26
C ASN A 184 -2.56 -12.16 -14.14
N ASN A 185 -1.37 -11.55 -14.15
CA ASN A 185 -1.18 -10.12 -13.87
C ASN A 185 -1.81 -9.67 -12.53
N GLY A 186 -1.78 -10.54 -11.53
CA GLY A 186 -2.38 -10.29 -10.21
C GLY A 186 -1.54 -9.39 -9.30
N ILE A 187 -0.29 -9.10 -9.67
CA ILE A 187 0.54 -8.08 -9.03
C ILE A 187 0.30 -6.76 -9.76
N ALA A 188 -0.53 -5.90 -9.20
CA ALA A 188 -0.84 -4.59 -9.77
C ALA A 188 0.33 -3.59 -9.71
N GLY A 189 1.35 -3.89 -8.90
CA GLY A 189 2.52 -3.05 -8.64
C GLY A 189 2.82 -2.97 -7.14
N GLY A 190 3.82 -2.16 -6.78
CA GLY A 190 4.23 -1.91 -5.41
C GLY A 190 5.09 -0.67 -5.32
N TYR A 191 5.32 -0.20 -4.10
CA TYR A 191 6.12 0.98 -3.82
C TYR A 191 6.79 0.80 -2.46
N ASP A 192 8.09 1.06 -2.39
CA ASP A 192 8.82 1.14 -1.14
C ASP A 192 8.74 2.58 -0.61
N PHE A 193 7.99 2.76 0.48
CA PHE A 193 7.82 4.08 1.10
C PHE A 193 9.01 4.52 1.95
N ILE A 194 9.94 3.61 2.28
CA ILE A 194 11.17 3.91 2.99
C ILE A 194 12.25 4.38 2.01
N ALA A 195 12.46 3.63 0.91
CA ALA A 195 13.40 4.03 -0.14
C ALA A 195 12.85 5.11 -1.08
N GLY A 196 11.53 5.21 -1.22
CA GLY A 196 10.87 6.17 -2.10
C GLY A 196 10.86 5.76 -3.58
N ASP A 197 10.89 4.46 -3.87
CA ASP A 197 10.96 3.93 -5.24
C ASP A 197 10.07 2.69 -5.48
N ASN A 198 10.20 2.06 -6.64
CA ASN A 198 9.41 0.89 -7.03
C ASN A 198 10.11 -0.45 -6.69
N SER A 199 11.09 -0.48 -5.78
CA SER A 199 11.90 -1.68 -5.47
C SER A 199 11.28 -2.59 -4.39
N TYR A 200 10.03 -3.00 -4.57
CA TYR A 200 9.26 -3.71 -3.54
C TYR A 200 9.57 -5.21 -3.35
N TYR A 201 10.48 -5.80 -4.15
CA TYR A 201 10.94 -7.19 -3.98
C TYR A 201 12.17 -7.31 -3.05
N GLY A 202 12.55 -6.25 -2.33
CA GLY A 202 13.65 -6.24 -1.37
C GLY A 202 13.27 -6.55 0.07
N ASP A 203 14.18 -6.21 0.99
CA ASP A 203 14.01 -6.15 2.44
C ASP A 203 13.67 -7.48 3.13
N HIS A 204 12.62 -7.51 3.96
CA HIS A 204 12.32 -8.57 4.90
C HIS A 204 11.18 -9.48 4.42
N PHE A 205 11.28 -10.78 4.69
CA PHE A 205 10.38 -11.81 4.16
C PHE A 205 8.94 -11.80 4.73
N HIS A 206 8.63 -10.96 5.71
CA HIS A 206 7.32 -11.01 6.37
C HIS A 206 6.18 -10.69 5.40
N GLY A 207 6.33 -9.69 4.54
CA GLY A 207 5.32 -9.36 3.53
C GLY A 207 5.14 -10.47 2.50
N ALA A 208 6.23 -11.09 2.04
CA ALA A 208 6.15 -12.28 1.18
C ALA A 208 5.39 -13.45 1.84
N ARG A 209 5.55 -13.67 3.15
CA ARG A 209 4.81 -14.70 3.91
C ARG A 209 3.33 -14.35 4.09
N VAL A 210 3.02 -13.09 4.36
CA VAL A 210 1.63 -12.61 4.40
C VAL A 210 0.98 -12.82 3.03
N LEU A 211 1.65 -12.39 1.96
CA LEU A 211 1.15 -12.55 0.60
C LEU A 211 0.98 -14.03 0.22
N SER A 212 1.85 -14.93 0.70
CA SER A 212 1.71 -16.36 0.40
C SER A 212 0.43 -16.96 0.98
N ILE A 213 0.01 -16.52 2.17
CA ILE A 213 -1.26 -16.95 2.77
C ILE A 213 -2.45 -16.48 1.92
N MET A 214 -2.32 -15.32 1.27
CA MET A 214 -3.40 -14.71 0.50
C MET A 214 -3.50 -15.21 -0.94
N ALA A 215 -2.36 -15.48 -1.59
CA ALA A 215 -2.29 -15.56 -3.04
C ALA A 215 -1.26 -16.55 -3.60
N ALA A 216 -0.52 -17.28 -2.75
CA ALA A 216 0.30 -18.37 -3.26
C ALA A 216 -0.57 -19.58 -3.58
N GLN A 217 -0.20 -20.29 -4.64
CA GLN A 217 -0.78 -21.57 -4.99
C GLN A 217 0.32 -22.62 -4.99
N GLU A 218 0.07 -23.74 -4.31
CA GLU A 218 0.95 -24.89 -4.42
C GLU A 218 0.88 -25.43 -5.84
N LEU A 219 2.03 -25.45 -6.51
CA LEU A 219 2.18 -26.00 -7.84
C LEU A 219 2.12 -27.53 -7.71
N VAL A 220 0.93 -28.09 -7.67
CA VAL A 220 0.76 -29.52 -7.86
C VAL A 220 1.23 -29.80 -9.27
N ILE A 221 2.43 -30.36 -9.40
CA ILE A 221 2.85 -31.01 -10.63
C ILE A 221 1.78 -32.08 -10.87
N MET A 222 0.83 -31.77 -11.76
CA MET A 222 -0.13 -32.72 -12.29
C MET A 222 0.64 -33.76 -13.10
N LYS A 223 1.29 -34.70 -12.40
CA LYS A 223 1.56 -36.03 -12.96
C LYS A 223 0.21 -36.72 -13.01
N GLU A 224 -0.34 -36.82 -14.22
CA GLU A 224 -1.48 -37.65 -14.60
C GLU A 224 -2.87 -37.21 -14.08
N ALA A 225 -3.52 -36.26 -14.75
CA ALA A 225 -4.97 -36.32 -14.96
C ALA A 225 -5.36 -35.68 -16.30
N ARG A 226 -5.50 -36.57 -17.27
CA ARG A 226 -6.09 -36.38 -18.60
C ARG A 226 -7.51 -35.80 -18.48
N LEU A 227 -7.85 -34.92 -19.44
CA LEU A 227 -9.20 -34.60 -19.94
C LEU A 227 -10.14 -33.75 -19.05
N MET A 228 -10.18 -32.45 -19.35
CA MET A 228 -11.42 -31.78 -19.75
C MET A 228 -11.12 -30.74 -20.83
N ARG A 229 -11.10 -31.21 -22.08
CA ARG A 229 -11.35 -30.37 -23.26
C ARG A 229 -12.86 -30.30 -23.43
N ASN A 230 -13.43 -29.09 -23.43
CA ASN A 230 -14.64 -28.74 -24.17
C ASN A 230 -14.80 -27.22 -24.17
N ILE A 231 -14.32 -26.56 -25.23
CA ILE A 231 -14.96 -25.35 -25.74
C ILE A 231 -15.34 -25.64 -27.19
N ILE A 232 -16.65 -25.82 -27.37
CA ILE A 232 -17.36 -25.85 -28.63
C ILE A 232 -17.30 -24.43 -29.21
N TYR A 233 -16.78 -24.26 -30.42
CA TYR A 233 -17.09 -23.09 -31.24
C TYR A 233 -18.23 -23.45 -32.20
N SER A 234 -19.37 -22.78 -32.05
CA SER A 234 -20.43 -22.81 -33.04
C SER A 234 -20.07 -21.81 -34.15
N GLU A 235 -19.77 -22.30 -35.36
CA GLU A 235 -19.76 -21.45 -36.55
C GLU A 235 -21.19 -21.25 -37.04
N ARG A 236 -21.73 -20.05 -36.83
CA ARG A 236 -22.85 -19.56 -37.64
C ARG A 236 -22.32 -19.14 -39.01
N LYS A 237 -22.80 -19.83 -40.04
CA LYS A 237 -22.86 -19.40 -41.43
C LYS A 237 -23.16 -17.90 -41.58
N MET A 238 -22.40 -17.22 -42.42
CA MET A 238 -22.90 -16.18 -43.34
C MET A 238 -22.25 -16.39 -44.71
N LEU A 239 -23.14 -16.52 -45.69
CA LEU A 239 -22.92 -16.74 -47.13
C LEU A 239 -22.46 -15.46 -47.85
N GLN A 240 -21.69 -15.62 -48.93
CA GLN A 240 -21.87 -15.00 -50.27
C GLN A 240 -20.81 -15.61 -51.23
N GLN A 241 -21.20 -16.53 -52.14
CA GLN A 241 -21.44 -16.35 -53.60
C GLN A 241 -20.19 -15.95 -54.40
N LYS A 242 -19.56 -16.85 -55.17
CA LYS A 242 -19.86 -17.41 -56.52
C LYS A 242 -19.48 -16.49 -57.71
N HIS A 243 -18.58 -17.04 -58.55
CA HIS A 243 -18.43 -16.94 -60.01
C HIS A 243 -18.26 -15.56 -60.67
N GLN A 244 -17.05 -15.27 -61.17
CA GLN A 244 -16.58 -15.50 -62.54
C GLN A 244 -15.05 -15.37 -62.59
#